data_AF-A0A5E4LEC4-F1
#
_entry.id   AF-A0A5E4LEC4-F1
#
_cell.length_a   1.000
_cell.length_b   1.000
_cell.length_c   1.000
_cell.angle_alpha   90.00
_cell.angle_beta   90.00
_cell.angle_gamma   90.00
#
_symmetry.space_group_name_H-M   'P 1'
#
loop_
_entity.id
_entity.type
_entity.pdbx_description
1 polymer ?
#
loop_
_entity_poly.entity_id
_entity_poly.type
_entity_poly.pdbx_seq_one_letter_code
_entity_poly.pdbx_strand_id
1 'polypeptide(L)'
;MIRFTDEQKKIAFALYGGPKSVEELNSTLSIPFDRLNTQLKGMLGLGLVKVEGYPQKYFLSEAVAKGVKARKEIAEKDPFDLRLKAVIEFKAVELGLLEKSISEIESKLRSNRDYVIYDIYKAEPQKLEGQGHYSSYLELNLSAKDFTSIVKFMYFFGPSSVEVLKPQKVVLSMYDLQEALMEMADMIQSYNASMIKSMSKEELNEFAKKLYSPNP
;
A
#
# COMPACT_ATOMS: atom_id res chain seq x y z
N MET A 1 -14.52 -4.50 3.85
CA MET A 1 -14.35 -4.45 2.37
C MET A 1 -13.63 -5.72 1.90
N ILE A 2 -14.04 -6.37 0.81
CA ILE A 2 -13.46 -7.66 0.35
C ILE A 2 -12.02 -7.42 -0.15
N ARG A 3 -11.04 -8.16 0.37
CA ARG A 3 -9.63 -8.09 -0.06
C ARG A 3 -9.44 -8.98 -1.30
N PHE A 4 -9.02 -8.37 -2.42
CA PHE A 4 -8.70 -9.12 -3.64
C PHE A 4 -7.23 -9.53 -3.66
N THR A 5 -6.96 -10.77 -4.04
CA THR A 5 -5.60 -11.26 -4.28
C THR A 5 -5.01 -10.59 -5.52
N ASP A 6 -3.68 -10.56 -5.65
CA ASP A 6 -3.04 -9.99 -6.84
C ASP A 6 -3.41 -10.76 -8.12
N GLU A 7 -3.69 -12.06 -8.01
CA GLU A 7 -4.22 -12.87 -9.12
C GLU A 7 -5.63 -12.44 -9.51
N GLN A 8 -6.52 -12.21 -8.54
CA GLN A 8 -7.87 -11.70 -8.81
C GLN A 8 -7.83 -10.31 -9.46
N LYS A 9 -6.88 -9.45 -9.04
CA LYS A 9 -6.65 -8.15 -9.67
C LYS A 9 -6.18 -8.30 -11.13
N LYS A 10 -5.24 -9.23 -11.40
CA LYS A 10 -4.78 -9.54 -12.77
C LYS A 10 -5.91 -10.07 -13.65
N ILE A 11 -6.71 -11.01 -13.13
CA ILE A 11 -7.89 -11.55 -13.82
C ILE A 11 -8.88 -10.43 -14.13
N ALA A 12 -9.19 -9.57 -13.16
CA ALA A 12 -10.08 -8.44 -13.36
C ALA A 12 -9.57 -7.49 -14.45
N PHE A 13 -8.26 -7.19 -14.47
CA PHE A 13 -7.69 -6.35 -15.52
C PHE A 13 -7.79 -6.99 -16.92
N ALA A 14 -7.57 -8.31 -17.03
CA ALA A 14 -7.74 -9.01 -18.30
C ALA A 14 -9.21 -9.02 -18.78
N LEU A 15 -10.16 -9.20 -17.87
CA LEU A 15 -11.60 -9.19 -18.17
C LEU A 15 -12.16 -7.78 -18.44
N TYR A 16 -11.47 -6.72 -18.00
CA TYR A 16 -11.83 -5.35 -18.35
C TYR A 16 -11.68 -5.08 -19.86
N GLY A 17 -10.76 -5.76 -20.54
CA GLY A 17 -10.61 -5.70 -21.99
C GLY A 17 -11.71 -6.42 -22.78
N GLY A 18 -12.64 -7.09 -22.09
CA GLY A 18 -13.74 -7.81 -22.68
C GLY A 18 -13.89 -9.23 -22.12
N PRO A 19 -14.98 -9.93 -22.49
CA PRO A 19 -15.29 -11.25 -21.95
C PRO A 19 -14.29 -12.28 -22.45
N LYS A 20 -13.76 -13.12 -21.55
CA LYS A 20 -12.74 -14.12 -21.88
C LYS A 20 -13.08 -15.50 -21.34
N SER A 21 -12.70 -16.55 -22.08
CA SER A 21 -12.72 -17.92 -21.58
C SER A 21 -11.56 -18.18 -20.61
N VAL A 22 -11.58 -19.35 -19.95
CA VAL A 22 -10.48 -19.75 -19.06
C VAL A 22 -9.17 -19.91 -19.83
N GLU A 23 -9.24 -20.45 -21.05
CA GLU A 23 -8.09 -20.66 -21.94
C GLU A 23 -7.49 -19.32 -22.40
N GLU A 24 -8.33 -18.35 -22.76
CA GLU A 24 -7.91 -16.99 -23.13
C GLU A 24 -7.27 -16.26 -21.94
N LEU A 25 -7.80 -16.44 -20.72
CA LEU A 25 -7.20 -15.88 -19.51
C LEU A 25 -5.87 -16.55 -19.16
N ASN A 26 -5.79 -17.87 -19.25
CA ASN A 26 -4.60 -18.63 -18.90
C ASN A 26 -3.41 -18.27 -19.79
N SER A 27 -3.64 -18.22 -21.12
CA SER A 27 -2.63 -17.83 -22.10
C SER A 27 -2.10 -16.41 -21.89
N THR A 28 -2.93 -15.51 -21.34
CA THR A 28 -2.53 -14.12 -21.08
C THR A 28 -1.86 -13.92 -19.73
N LEU A 29 -2.27 -14.65 -18.69
CA LEU A 29 -1.98 -14.29 -17.30
C LEU A 29 -0.81 -15.03 -16.64
N SER A 30 -0.21 -16.04 -17.29
CA SER A 30 0.87 -16.86 -16.69
C SER A 30 0.51 -17.43 -15.30
N ILE A 31 -0.78 -17.67 -15.05
CA ILE A 31 -1.29 -18.28 -13.81
C ILE A 31 -1.53 -19.77 -14.12
N PRO A 32 -1.11 -20.73 -13.25
CA PRO A 32 -1.44 -22.14 -13.44
C PRO A 32 -2.96 -22.40 -13.55
N PHE A 33 -3.38 -23.32 -14.42
CA PHE A 33 -4.80 -23.52 -14.77
C PHE A 33 -5.70 -23.83 -13.56
N ASP A 34 -5.25 -24.71 -12.66
CA ASP A 34 -5.99 -25.06 -11.44
C ASP A 34 -6.17 -23.88 -10.50
N ARG A 35 -5.13 -23.04 -10.41
CA ARG A 35 -5.13 -21.83 -9.59
C ARG A 35 -6.06 -20.78 -10.20
N LEU A 36 -6.02 -20.59 -11.51
CA LEU A 36 -6.94 -19.71 -12.24
C LEU A 36 -8.40 -20.10 -12.02
N ASN A 37 -8.74 -21.39 -12.14
CA ASN A 37 -10.09 -21.88 -11.89
C ASN A 37 -10.54 -21.67 -10.45
N THR A 38 -9.64 -21.88 -9.49
CA THR A 38 -9.91 -21.62 -8.07
C THR A 38 -10.22 -20.13 -7.84
N GLN A 39 -9.43 -19.23 -8.43
CA GLN A 39 -9.68 -17.79 -8.33
C GLN A 39 -11.00 -17.40 -9.00
N LEU A 40 -11.30 -17.88 -10.21
CA LEU A 40 -12.54 -17.59 -10.92
C LEU A 40 -13.79 -18.06 -10.17
N LYS A 41 -13.75 -19.27 -9.59
CA LYS A 41 -14.84 -19.77 -8.72
C LYS A 41 -15.03 -18.88 -7.49
N GLY A 42 -13.94 -18.47 -6.85
CA GLY A 42 -13.99 -17.52 -5.73
C GLY A 42 -14.60 -16.18 -6.15
N MET A 43 -14.18 -15.64 -7.30
CA MET A 43 -14.72 -14.38 -7.83
C MET A 43 -16.20 -14.48 -8.21
N LEU A 44 -16.65 -15.63 -8.75
CA LEU A 44 -18.07 -15.91 -9.02
C LEU A 44 -18.87 -15.93 -7.71
N GLY A 45 -18.39 -16.65 -6.70
CA GLY A 45 -19.06 -16.74 -5.38
C GLY A 45 -19.19 -15.40 -4.68
N LEU A 46 -18.28 -14.46 -4.95
CA LEU A 46 -18.30 -13.09 -4.43
C LEU A 46 -19.07 -12.10 -5.33
N GLY A 47 -19.66 -12.55 -6.45
CA GLY A 47 -20.39 -11.70 -7.39
C GLY A 47 -19.50 -10.68 -8.14
N LEU A 48 -18.20 -10.91 -8.19
CA LEU A 48 -17.23 -10.03 -8.86
C LEU A 48 -17.19 -10.26 -10.37
N VAL A 49 -17.52 -11.48 -10.79
CA VAL A 49 -17.61 -11.88 -12.18
C VAL A 49 -18.92 -12.60 -12.44
N LYS A 50 -19.34 -12.61 -13.70
CA LYS A 50 -20.46 -13.39 -14.23
C LYS A 50 -19.94 -14.35 -15.30
N VAL A 51 -20.65 -15.45 -15.54
CA VAL A 51 -20.34 -16.40 -16.61
C VAL A 51 -21.56 -16.56 -17.50
N GLU A 52 -21.36 -16.45 -18.81
CA GLU A 52 -22.43 -16.58 -19.81
C GLU A 52 -21.92 -17.29 -21.07
N GLY A 53 -22.83 -17.96 -21.79
CA GLY A 53 -22.59 -18.56 -23.11
C GLY A 53 -21.90 -19.94 -23.13
N TYR A 54 -21.73 -20.45 -24.35
CA TYR A 54 -20.93 -21.64 -24.68
C TYR A 54 -19.99 -21.34 -25.88
N PRO A 55 -18.67 -21.49 -25.75
CA PRO A 55 -17.93 -21.82 -24.53
C PRO A 55 -18.11 -20.75 -23.44
N GLN A 56 -17.95 -21.16 -22.17
CA GLN A 56 -18.16 -20.28 -21.02
C GLN A 56 -17.21 -19.07 -21.09
N LYS A 57 -17.77 -17.86 -21.08
CA LYS A 57 -17.02 -16.61 -20.99
C LYS A 57 -17.30 -15.91 -19.69
N TYR A 58 -16.24 -15.37 -19.08
CA TYR A 58 -16.30 -14.62 -17.84
C TYR A 58 -16.35 -13.12 -18.13
N PHE A 59 -17.11 -12.39 -17.32
CA PHE A 59 -17.35 -10.96 -17.43
C PHE A 59 -17.13 -10.32 -16.06
N LEU A 60 -16.57 -9.12 -15.99
CA LEU A 60 -16.61 -8.35 -14.75
C LEU A 60 -18.03 -7.91 -14.42
N SER A 61 -18.37 -7.90 -13.13
CA SER A 61 -19.56 -7.17 -12.67
C SER A 61 -19.36 -5.66 -12.85
N GLU A 62 -20.46 -4.92 -13.02
CA GLU A 62 -20.41 -3.48 -13.35
C GLU A 62 -19.66 -2.67 -12.29
N ALA A 63 -19.86 -2.97 -11.01
CA ALA A 63 -19.18 -2.30 -9.90
C ALA A 63 -17.65 -2.51 -9.96
N VAL A 64 -17.21 -3.73 -10.26
CA VAL A 64 -15.78 -4.05 -10.38
C VAL A 64 -15.19 -3.41 -11.63
N ALA A 65 -15.91 -3.43 -12.76
CA ALA A 65 -15.48 -2.79 -14.00
C ALA A 65 -15.29 -1.27 -13.82
N LYS A 66 -16.19 -0.58 -13.11
CA LYS A 66 -16.04 0.84 -12.76
C LYS A 66 -14.79 1.10 -11.93
N GLY A 67 -14.52 0.28 -10.91
CA GLY A 67 -13.32 0.40 -10.07
C GLY A 67 -12.01 0.12 -10.83
N VAL A 68 -12.00 -0.85 -11.74
CA VAL A 68 -10.84 -1.11 -12.62
C VAL A 68 -10.61 0.06 -13.58
N LYS A 69 -11.67 0.60 -14.18
CA LYS A 69 -11.60 1.77 -15.06
C LYS A 69 -10.99 2.99 -14.35
N ALA A 70 -11.49 3.33 -13.16
CA ALA A 70 -10.97 4.48 -12.39
C ALA A 70 -9.47 4.34 -12.09
N ARG A 71 -9.02 3.15 -11.68
CA ARG A 71 -7.59 2.90 -11.43
C ARG A 71 -6.73 2.96 -12.69
N LYS A 72 -7.28 2.56 -13.85
CA LYS A 72 -6.60 2.66 -15.14
C LYS A 72 -6.46 4.13 -15.56
N GLU A 73 -7.51 4.94 -15.40
CA GLU A 73 -7.46 6.37 -15.70
C GLU A 73 -6.46 7.12 -14.80
N ILE A 74 -6.34 6.73 -13.53
CA ILE A 74 -5.29 7.25 -12.64
C ILE A 74 -3.92 6.85 -13.18
N ALA A 75 -3.71 5.59 -13.53
CA ALA A 75 -2.44 5.09 -14.06
C ALA A 75 -2.00 5.76 -15.37
N GLU A 76 -2.96 6.08 -16.25
CA GLU A 76 -2.68 6.75 -17.52
C GLU A 76 -2.31 8.22 -17.36
N LYS A 77 -2.74 8.85 -16.26
CA LYS A 77 -2.46 10.26 -15.94
C LYS A 77 -1.32 10.43 -14.94
N ASP A 78 -0.86 9.32 -14.33
CA ASP A 78 0.20 9.33 -13.34
C ASP A 78 1.54 9.69 -14.01
N PRO A 79 2.15 10.82 -13.65
CA PRO A 79 3.43 11.23 -14.24
C PRO A 79 4.63 10.54 -13.56
N PHE A 80 4.41 9.69 -12.55
CA PHE A 80 5.47 9.16 -11.71
C PHE A 80 5.83 7.71 -12.04
N ASP A 81 7.13 7.44 -12.18
CA ASP A 81 7.64 6.11 -12.54
C ASP A 81 7.82 5.18 -11.31
N LEU A 82 8.02 5.75 -10.13
CA LEU A 82 8.28 5.00 -8.89
C LEU A 82 6.97 4.54 -8.27
N ARG A 83 6.63 3.27 -8.46
CA ARG A 83 5.43 2.67 -7.88
C ARG A 83 5.76 1.81 -6.69
N LEU A 84 5.02 2.02 -5.60
CA LEU A 84 5.25 1.39 -4.32
C LEU A 84 3.98 0.69 -3.82
N LYS A 85 4.22 -0.35 -3.04
CA LYS A 85 3.26 -0.90 -2.10
C LYS A 85 3.78 -0.64 -0.69
N ALA A 86 2.94 -0.16 0.21
CA ALA A 86 3.36 0.12 1.58
C ALA A 86 2.31 -0.32 2.58
N VAL A 87 2.76 -0.65 3.80
CA VAL A 87 1.88 -0.89 4.95
C VAL A 87 2.23 0.10 6.04
N ILE A 88 1.23 0.78 6.61
CA ILE A 88 1.37 1.63 7.79
C ILE A 88 0.56 1.01 8.91
N GLU A 89 1.21 0.73 10.03
CA GLU A 89 0.58 0.14 11.20
C GLU A 89 0.21 1.19 12.23
N PHE A 90 -0.95 1.01 12.84
CA PHE A 90 -1.50 1.91 13.85
C PHE A 90 -1.79 1.14 15.12
N LYS A 91 -1.46 1.76 16.26
CA LYS A 91 -1.83 1.27 17.59
C LYS A 91 -2.32 2.45 18.44
N ALA A 92 -3.39 2.23 19.18
CA ALA A 92 -3.88 3.22 20.16
C ALA A 92 -4.65 2.53 21.29
N VAL A 93 -4.64 3.12 22.48
CA VAL A 93 -5.40 2.61 23.64
C VAL A 93 -6.90 2.73 23.42
N GLU A 94 -7.33 3.78 22.72
CA GLU A 94 -8.74 4.06 22.42
C GLU A 94 -9.02 3.89 20.92
N LEU A 95 -10.14 3.26 20.59
CA LEU A 95 -10.59 3.06 19.21
C LEU A 95 -10.75 4.38 18.45
N GLY A 96 -11.36 5.39 19.09
CA GLY A 96 -11.57 6.70 18.46
C GLY A 96 -10.26 7.40 18.08
N LEU A 97 -9.22 7.28 18.90
CA LEU A 97 -7.88 7.80 18.59
C LEU A 97 -7.22 7.05 17.43
N LEU A 98 -7.40 5.72 17.38
CA LEU A 98 -6.92 4.89 16.27
C LEU A 98 -7.55 5.33 14.95
N GLU A 99 -8.88 5.42 14.91
CA GLU A 99 -9.63 5.77 13.71
C GLU A 99 -9.31 7.17 13.23
N LYS A 100 -9.22 8.14 14.16
CA LYS A 100 -8.80 9.50 13.86
C LYS A 100 -7.40 9.53 13.24
N SER A 101 -6.44 8.81 13.83
CA SER A 101 -5.06 8.75 13.31
C SER A 101 -5.02 8.18 11.89
N ILE A 102 -5.76 7.10 11.63
CA ILE A 102 -5.86 6.51 10.29
C ILE A 102 -6.43 7.51 9.29
N SER A 103 -7.53 8.19 9.63
CA SER A 103 -8.17 9.17 8.76
C SER A 103 -7.31 10.41 8.49
N GLU A 104 -6.55 10.87 9.49
CA GLU A 104 -5.60 11.97 9.32
C GLU A 104 -4.46 11.60 8.37
N ILE A 105 -3.88 10.41 8.53
CA ILE A 105 -2.83 9.92 7.61
C ILE A 105 -3.38 9.74 6.19
N GLU A 106 -4.56 9.15 6.04
CA GLU A 106 -5.21 9.01 4.73
C GLU A 106 -5.44 10.38 4.07
N SER A 107 -5.95 11.37 4.83
CA SER A 107 -6.18 12.72 4.31
C SER A 107 -4.89 13.42 3.88
N LYS A 108 -3.82 13.31 4.67
CA LYS A 108 -2.49 13.84 4.34
C LYS A 108 -1.91 13.18 3.08
N LEU A 109 -2.04 11.86 2.94
CA LEU A 109 -1.60 11.14 1.74
C LEU A 109 -2.35 11.60 0.49
N ARG A 110 -3.68 11.76 0.57
CA ARG A 110 -4.51 12.17 -0.57
C ARG A 110 -4.32 13.63 -0.99
N SER A 111 -3.93 14.50 -0.06
CA SER A 111 -3.73 15.93 -0.34
C SER A 111 -2.31 16.27 -0.81
N ASN A 112 -1.36 15.35 -0.62
CA ASN A 112 0.03 15.56 -1.02
C ASN A 112 0.22 15.25 -2.52
N ARG A 113 0.74 16.23 -3.26
CA ARG A 113 0.95 16.16 -4.72
C ARG A 113 2.18 15.35 -5.13
N ASP A 114 3.06 15.02 -4.19
CA ASP A 114 4.22 14.17 -4.45
C ASP A 114 3.86 12.68 -4.52
N TYR A 115 2.59 12.33 -4.28
CA TYR A 115 2.07 10.97 -4.39
C TYR A 115 0.83 10.89 -5.27
N VAL A 116 0.70 9.83 -6.04
CA VAL A 116 -0.57 9.43 -6.68
C VAL A 116 -1.05 8.15 -6.04
N ILE A 117 -2.24 8.21 -5.43
CA ILE A 117 -2.83 7.09 -4.70
C ILE A 117 -3.73 6.27 -5.63
N TYR A 118 -3.35 5.02 -5.89
CA TYR A 118 -4.14 4.08 -6.69
C TYR A 118 -5.18 3.34 -5.86
N ASP A 119 -4.82 2.97 -4.64
CA ASP A 119 -5.65 2.16 -3.75
C ASP A 119 -5.21 2.38 -2.31
N ILE A 120 -6.20 2.46 -1.41
CA ILE A 120 -5.99 2.45 0.04
C ILE A 120 -6.95 1.44 0.61
N TYR A 121 -6.41 0.44 1.29
CA TYR A 121 -7.17 -0.49 2.08
C TYR A 121 -6.96 -0.20 3.57
N LYS A 122 -8.08 0.05 4.27
CA LYS A 122 -8.12 0.18 5.72
C LYS A 122 -8.57 -1.14 6.33
N ALA A 123 -7.73 -1.73 7.17
CA ALA A 123 -8.10 -2.91 7.94
C ALA A 123 -9.04 -2.52 9.09
N GLU A 124 -10.01 -3.38 9.39
CA GLU A 124 -10.87 -3.18 10.55
C GLU A 124 -10.04 -3.20 11.85
N PRO A 125 -10.25 -2.25 12.77
CA PRO A 125 -9.60 -2.27 14.07
C PRO A 125 -9.86 -3.56 14.85
N GLN A 126 -8.80 -4.12 15.41
CA GLN A 126 -8.87 -5.30 16.29
C GLN A 126 -8.29 -4.97 17.65
N LYS A 127 -8.92 -5.45 18.72
CA LYS A 127 -8.38 -5.33 20.08
C LYS A 127 -7.38 -6.46 20.30
N LEU A 128 -6.14 -6.13 20.64
CA LEU A 128 -5.13 -7.13 20.93
C LEU A 128 -5.33 -7.67 22.35
N GLU A 129 -5.61 -8.97 22.45
CA GLU A 129 -5.78 -9.64 23.74
C GLU A 129 -4.50 -9.53 24.59
N GLY A 130 -4.66 -9.18 25.87
CA GLY A 130 -3.56 -9.06 26.82
C GLY A 130 -2.73 -7.78 26.74
N GLN A 131 -2.91 -6.92 25.73
CA GLN A 131 -2.07 -5.72 25.57
C GLN A 131 -2.81 -4.38 25.74
N GLY A 132 -4.13 -4.41 25.95
CA GLY A 132 -4.93 -3.24 26.30
C GLY A 132 -5.05 -2.17 25.20
N HIS A 133 -4.64 -2.47 23.96
CA HIS A 133 -4.67 -1.54 22.84
C HIS A 133 -5.36 -2.14 21.61
N TYR A 134 -5.86 -1.24 20.76
CA TYR A 134 -6.37 -1.55 19.43
C TYR A 134 -5.24 -1.46 18.40
N SER A 135 -5.31 -2.28 17.37
CA SER A 135 -4.41 -2.29 16.22
C SER A 135 -5.18 -2.29 14.92
N SER A 136 -4.63 -1.63 13.90
CA SER A 136 -5.10 -1.67 12.51
C SER A 136 -3.93 -1.33 11.59
N TYR A 137 -4.15 -1.40 10.28
CA TYR A 137 -3.17 -0.98 9.28
C TYR A 137 -3.84 -0.37 8.03
N LEU A 138 -3.08 0.45 7.33
CA LEU A 138 -3.35 0.88 5.97
C LEU A 138 -2.43 0.12 5.01
N GLU A 139 -3.00 -0.56 4.01
CA GLU A 139 -2.25 -1.08 2.86
C GLU A 139 -2.44 -0.10 1.69
N LEU A 140 -1.33 0.40 1.15
CA LEU A 140 -1.31 1.46 0.16
C LEU A 140 -0.72 0.94 -1.16
N ASN A 141 -1.32 1.34 -2.26
CA ASN A 141 -0.72 1.28 -3.59
C ASN A 141 -0.62 2.71 -4.11
N LEU A 142 0.61 3.21 -4.25
CA LEU A 142 0.87 4.59 -4.65
C LEU A 142 2.04 4.66 -5.63
N SER A 143 2.16 5.78 -6.33
CA SER A 143 3.43 6.20 -6.91
C SER A 143 3.96 7.43 -6.20
N ALA A 144 5.27 7.61 -6.24
CA ALA A 144 5.98 8.73 -5.65
C ALA A 144 6.72 9.49 -6.74
N LYS A 145 6.73 10.82 -6.65
CA LYS A 145 7.34 11.71 -7.63
C LYS A 145 8.80 11.41 -7.93
N ASP A 146 9.59 11.22 -6.88
CA ASP A 146 11.03 11.01 -6.94
C ASP A 146 11.50 10.25 -5.69
N PHE A 147 12.80 9.93 -5.65
CA PHE A 147 13.38 9.20 -4.52
C PHE A 147 13.26 9.99 -3.21
N THR A 148 13.47 11.31 -3.25
CA THR A 148 13.29 12.20 -2.08
C THR A 148 11.88 12.11 -1.50
N SER A 149 10.86 11.99 -2.36
CA SER A 149 9.47 11.79 -1.94
C SER A 149 9.27 10.45 -1.23
N ILE A 150 9.96 9.38 -1.65
CA ILE A 150 9.96 8.11 -0.93
C ILE A 150 10.59 8.28 0.46
N VAL A 151 11.72 8.98 0.55
CA VAL A 151 12.36 9.27 1.83
C VAL A 151 11.39 10.02 2.75
N LYS A 152 10.79 11.12 2.28
CA LYS A 152 9.76 11.85 3.02
C LYS A 152 8.60 10.95 3.45
N PHE A 153 8.17 10.05 2.57
CA PHE A 153 7.12 9.08 2.89
C PHE A 153 7.51 8.18 4.08
N MET A 154 8.73 7.65 4.08
CA MET A 154 9.24 6.79 5.17
C MET A 154 9.22 7.50 6.52
N TYR A 155 9.63 8.77 6.57
CA TYR A 155 9.70 9.51 7.82
C TYR A 155 8.34 10.02 8.29
N PHE A 156 7.57 10.67 7.42
CA PHE A 156 6.32 11.32 7.84
C PHE A 156 5.17 10.34 8.09
N PHE A 157 5.17 9.19 7.42
CA PHE A 157 4.09 8.21 7.53
C PHE A 157 4.50 6.93 8.25
N GLY A 158 5.80 6.71 8.50
CA GLY A 158 6.31 5.59 9.29
C GLY A 158 5.78 4.21 8.83
N PRO A 159 5.89 3.85 7.53
CA PRO A 159 5.42 2.56 7.08
C PRO A 159 6.21 1.42 7.76
N SER A 160 5.54 0.34 8.13
CA SER A 160 6.19 -0.87 8.63
C SER A 160 6.82 -1.69 7.50
N SER A 161 6.35 -1.52 6.27
CA SER A 161 6.96 -2.12 5.07
C SER A 161 6.75 -1.26 3.84
N VAL A 162 7.74 -1.27 2.93
CA VAL A 162 7.66 -0.68 1.60
C VAL A 162 8.28 -1.64 0.59
N GLU A 163 7.56 -1.88 -0.50
CA GLU A 163 7.94 -2.72 -1.61
C GLU A 163 7.89 -1.89 -2.90
N VAL A 164 8.99 -1.91 -3.66
CA VAL A 164 9.04 -1.25 -4.98
C VAL A 164 8.44 -2.18 -6.02
N LEU A 165 7.32 -1.75 -6.62
CA LEU A 165 6.64 -2.48 -7.69
C LEU A 165 7.24 -2.14 -9.06
N LYS A 166 7.60 -0.87 -9.28
CA LYS A 166 8.23 -0.35 -10.51
C LYS A 166 9.08 0.89 -10.22
N PRO A 167 10.09 1.18 -11.05
CA PRO A 167 10.67 0.33 -12.09
C PRO A 167 11.58 -0.76 -11.48
N GLN A 168 12.04 -1.72 -12.30
CA GLN A 168 13.01 -2.74 -11.84
C GLN A 168 14.41 -2.16 -11.58
N LYS A 169 14.73 -1.04 -12.22
CA LYS A 169 15.99 -0.32 -12.08
C LYS A 169 15.68 1.16 -11.93
N VAL A 170 16.27 1.79 -10.92
CA VAL A 170 16.18 3.24 -10.71
C VAL A 170 17.54 3.83 -11.05
N VAL A 171 17.55 4.87 -11.88
CA VAL A 171 18.74 5.68 -12.16
C VAL A 171 18.52 7.02 -11.47
N LEU A 172 19.33 7.31 -10.46
CA LEU A 172 19.29 8.58 -9.73
C LEU A 172 20.37 9.50 -10.28
N SER A 173 20.02 10.78 -10.47
CA SER A 173 21.06 11.79 -10.67
C SER A 173 21.83 12.02 -9.37
N MET A 174 23.06 12.54 -9.45
CA MET A 174 23.80 12.92 -8.24
C MET A 174 23.06 14.00 -7.45
N TYR A 175 22.37 14.90 -8.13
CA TYR A 175 21.57 15.94 -7.49
C TYR A 175 20.44 15.33 -6.66
N ASP A 176 19.63 14.42 -7.23
CA ASP A 176 18.52 13.78 -6.52
C ASP A 176 19.02 12.97 -5.31
N LEU A 177 20.14 12.27 -5.47
CA LEU A 177 20.75 11.50 -4.40
C LEU A 177 21.22 12.42 -3.26
N GLN A 178 21.90 13.53 -3.59
CA GLN A 178 22.35 14.50 -2.60
C GLN A 178 21.16 15.15 -1.88
N GLU A 179 20.11 15.54 -2.61
CA GLU A 179 18.91 16.13 -2.02
C GLU A 179 18.23 15.15 -1.05
N ALA A 180 18.08 13.88 -1.45
CA ALA A 180 17.51 12.85 -0.59
C ALA A 180 18.35 12.61 0.67
N LEU A 181 19.68 12.56 0.55
CA LEU A 181 20.59 12.37 1.69
C LEU A 181 20.56 13.56 2.66
N MET A 182 20.50 14.79 2.13
CA MET A 182 20.37 16.00 2.94
C MET A 182 19.04 15.99 3.69
N GLU A 183 17.94 15.66 3.01
CA GLU A 183 16.63 15.55 3.66
C GLU A 183 16.63 14.46 4.74
N MET A 184 17.26 13.30 4.51
CA MET A 184 17.43 12.28 5.57
C MET A 184 18.16 12.85 6.78
N ALA A 185 19.27 13.56 6.56
CA ALA A 185 20.08 14.13 7.64
C ALA A 185 19.29 15.16 8.44
N ASP A 186 18.59 16.06 7.76
CA ASP A 186 17.74 17.09 8.38
C ASP A 186 16.59 16.47 9.17
N MET A 187 15.95 15.42 8.64
CA MET A 187 14.89 14.70 9.34
C MET A 187 15.43 13.99 10.58
N ILE A 188 16.56 13.27 10.48
CA ILE A 188 17.21 12.62 11.64
C ILE A 188 17.54 13.65 12.72
N GLN A 189 18.11 14.80 12.34
CA GLN A 189 18.43 15.87 13.27
C GLN A 189 17.16 16.44 13.92
N SER A 190 16.09 16.63 13.15
CA SER A 190 14.79 17.12 13.64
C SER A 190 14.14 16.16 14.64
N TYR A 191 14.20 14.85 14.37
CA TYR A 191 13.76 13.81 15.30
C TYR A 191 14.58 13.83 16.58
N ASN A 192 15.91 13.84 16.48
CA ASN A 192 16.80 13.89 17.63
C ASN A 192 16.53 15.14 18.50
N ALA A 193 16.39 16.31 17.87
CA ALA A 193 16.09 17.55 18.58
C ALA A 193 14.72 17.51 19.27
N SER A 194 13.71 16.90 18.63
CA SER A 194 12.38 16.74 19.21
C SER A 194 12.40 15.77 20.39
N MET A 195 13.10 14.64 20.26
CA MET A 195 13.27 13.65 21.33
C MET A 195 13.97 14.24 22.56
N ILE A 196 15.06 14.99 22.37
CA ILE A 196 15.77 15.66 23.47
C ILE A 196 14.87 16.64 24.21
N LYS A 197 13.94 17.31 23.51
CA LYS A 197 12.98 18.24 24.12
C LYS A 197 11.84 17.53 24.84
N SER A 198 11.46 16.33 24.40
CA SER A 198 10.28 15.61 24.91
C SER A 198 10.60 14.59 26.00
N MET A 199 11.88 14.27 26.23
CA MET A 199 12.30 13.24 27.18
C MET A 199 13.18 13.84 28.28
N SER A 200 13.04 13.29 29.48
CA SER A 200 13.97 13.54 30.59
C SER A 200 15.34 12.91 30.34
N LYS A 201 16.34 13.33 31.10
CA LYS A 201 17.71 12.80 31.00
C LYS A 201 17.76 11.30 31.31
N GLU A 202 16.95 10.87 32.28
CA GLU A 202 16.83 9.47 32.69
C GLU A 202 16.22 8.63 31.56
N GLU A 203 15.13 9.09 30.95
CA GLU A 203 14.49 8.42 29.81
C GLU A 203 15.41 8.33 28.58
N LEU A 204 16.18 9.38 28.29
CA LEU A 204 17.18 9.36 27.21
C LEU A 204 18.28 8.31 27.45
N ASN A 205 18.76 8.19 28.69
CA ASN A 205 19.76 7.20 29.05
C ASN A 205 19.22 5.77 28.94
N GLU A 206 17.98 5.53 29.35
CA GLU A 206 17.33 4.23 29.17
C GLU A 206 17.09 3.89 27.70
N PHE A 207 16.61 4.87 26.92
CA PHE A 207 16.41 4.71 25.48
C PHE A 207 17.73 4.37 24.78
N ALA A 208 18.81 5.11 25.06
CA ALA A 208 20.13 4.85 24.50
C ALA A 208 20.65 3.44 24.84
N LYS A 209 20.45 2.99 26.09
CA LYS A 209 20.80 1.61 26.49
C LYS A 209 20.02 0.57 25.69
N LYS A 210 18.73 0.77 25.45
CA LYS A 210 17.89 -0.16 24.66
C LYS A 210 18.25 -0.16 23.17
N LEU A 211 18.62 1.01 22.63
CA LEU A 211 18.94 1.15 21.20
C LEU A 211 20.25 0.46 20.81
N TYR A 212 21.28 0.55 21.68
CA TYR A 212 22.63 0.06 21.39
C TYR A 212 22.98 -1.28 22.08
N SER A 213 22.10 -1.78 22.95
CA SER A 213 22.19 -3.14 23.49
C SER A 213 20.99 -3.95 22.98
N PRO A 214 21.02 -4.45 21.74
CA PRO A 214 19.94 -5.29 21.24
C PRO A 214 19.82 -6.50 22.17
N ASN A 215 18.61 -6.79 22.65
CA ASN A 215 18.34 -8.06 23.31
C ASN A 215 18.74 -9.19 22.34
N PRO A 216 19.50 -10.20 22.81
CA PRO A 216 19.83 -11.38 21.99
C PRO A 216 18.57 -12.14 21.55
#